data_AF-A0A914VX00-F1
#
_entry.id   AF-A0A914VX00-F1
#
_cell.length_a   1.000
_cell.length_b   1.000
_cell.length_c   1.000
_cell.angle_alpha   90.00
_cell.angle_beta   90.00
_cell.angle_gamma   90.00
#
_symmetry.space_group_name_H-M   'P 1'
#
loop_
_entity.id
_entity.type
_entity.pdbx_description
1 polymer ?
#
loop_
_entity_poly.entity_id
_entity_poly.type
_entity_poly.pdbx_seq_one_letter_code
_entity_poly.pdbx_strand_id
1 'polypeptide(L)'
;MSNKSESKATYKQRQAISYTKPAEPAFLKQLKQKTGYREPATIDDKRAELPTATEDDDEQKDLTSAREEDRPQVVVLDPSKDLSQEQVDKVLKKQEDDDEKQKIDEGKITFKKPLKRDAQADEKKDDSKRQRSIYDDPRVEKKDVRLLSFADDEEDV
;
A
#
# COMPACT_ATOMS: atom_id res chain seq x y z
N MET A 1 -24.31 2.98 -72.51
CA MET A 1 -23.40 2.84 -71.35
C MET A 1 -22.47 4.06 -71.35
N SER A 2 -22.68 5.02 -70.46
CA SER A 2 -21.92 6.27 -70.44
C SER A 2 -20.70 6.10 -69.54
N ASN A 3 -19.51 6.06 -70.13
CA ASN A 3 -18.25 5.99 -69.39
C ASN A 3 -18.00 7.37 -68.75
N LYS A 4 -18.08 7.44 -67.43
CA LYS A 4 -17.82 8.66 -66.67
C LYS A 4 -16.30 8.89 -66.64
N SER A 5 -15.82 9.90 -67.36
CA SER A 5 -14.42 10.30 -67.38
C SER A 5 -13.98 10.80 -66.01
N GLU A 6 -12.97 10.19 -65.42
CA GLU A 6 -12.37 10.63 -64.15
C GLU A 6 -11.53 11.89 -64.36
N SER A 7 -12.07 13.06 -63.98
CA SER A 7 -11.29 14.29 -63.92
C SER A 7 -10.42 14.31 -62.66
N LYS A 8 -9.09 14.33 -62.80
CA LYS A 8 -8.15 14.37 -61.66
C LYS A 8 -8.14 15.75 -61.01
N ALA A 9 -8.30 15.81 -59.68
CA ALA A 9 -8.30 17.06 -58.92
C ALA A 9 -6.95 17.80 -59.01
N THR A 10 -6.98 19.13 -59.05
CA THR A 10 -5.77 19.98 -59.07
C THR A 10 -5.07 20.03 -57.71
N TYR A 11 -3.80 20.40 -57.66
CA TYR A 11 -3.00 20.44 -56.42
C TYR A 11 -3.65 21.28 -55.30
N LYS A 12 -4.20 22.45 -55.63
CA LYS A 12 -4.92 23.32 -54.67
C LYS A 12 -6.20 22.68 -54.14
N GLN A 13 -6.91 21.89 -54.96
CA GLN A 13 -8.11 21.17 -54.53
C GLN A 13 -7.78 20.01 -53.59
N ARG A 14 -6.58 19.41 -53.70
CA ARG A 14 -6.15 18.31 -52.81
C ARG A 14 -5.77 18.80 -51.41
N GLN A 15 -5.27 20.03 -51.29
CA GLN A 15 -4.89 20.64 -50.00
C GLN A 15 -6.10 20.99 -49.12
N ALA A 16 -7.30 21.12 -49.71
CA ALA A 16 -8.53 21.45 -49.00
C ALA A 16 -9.37 20.23 -48.58
N ILE A 17 -8.83 19.01 -48.68
CA ILE A 17 -9.56 17.78 -48.36
C ILE A 17 -9.36 17.45 -46.88
N SER A 18 -10.41 17.59 -46.09
CA SER A 18 -10.46 17.10 -44.71
C SER A 18 -10.85 15.62 -44.67
N TYR A 19 -10.18 14.84 -43.83
CA TYR A 19 -10.58 13.46 -43.56
C TYR A 19 -11.84 13.44 -42.68
N THR A 20 -12.91 12.81 -43.17
CA THR A 20 -14.10 12.48 -42.38
C THR A 20 -14.17 10.98 -42.20
N LYS A 21 -14.19 10.50 -40.95
CA LYS A 21 -14.35 9.06 -40.67
C LYS A 21 -15.80 8.66 -40.97
N PRO A 22 -16.09 7.88 -42.03
CA PRO A 22 -17.45 7.47 -42.33
C PRO A 22 -17.96 6.51 -41.24
N ALA A 23 -19.27 6.51 -41.01
CA ALA A 23 -19.89 5.60 -40.05
C ALA A 23 -19.64 4.14 -40.46
N GLU A 24 -19.41 3.27 -39.47
CA GLU A 24 -19.12 1.87 -39.76
C GLU A 24 -20.32 1.17 -40.40
N PRO A 25 -20.10 0.33 -41.44
CA PRO A 25 -21.16 -0.43 -42.08
C PRO A 25 -21.78 -1.45 -41.11
N ALA A 26 -23.06 -1.74 -41.31
CA ALA A 26 -23.85 -2.61 -40.42
C ALA A 26 -23.20 -4.00 -40.18
N PHE A 27 -22.55 -4.55 -41.21
CA PHE A 27 -21.84 -5.82 -41.11
C PHE A 27 -20.70 -5.80 -40.07
N LEU A 28 -19.84 -4.77 -40.09
CA LEU A 28 -18.72 -4.66 -39.15
C LEU A 28 -19.21 -4.41 -37.73
N LYS A 29 -20.30 -3.66 -37.54
CA LYS A 29 -20.93 -3.45 -36.23
C LYS A 29 -21.40 -4.76 -35.61
N GLN A 30 -22.13 -5.57 -36.37
CA GLN A 30 -22.60 -6.89 -35.91
C GLN A 30 -21.44 -7.84 -35.62
N LEU A 31 -20.39 -7.82 -36.45
CA LEU A 31 -19.22 -8.64 -36.24
C LEU A 31 -18.49 -8.25 -34.94
N LYS A 32 -18.19 -6.96 -34.75
CA LYS A 32 -17.57 -6.44 -33.52
C LYS A 32 -18.35 -6.79 -32.27
N GLN A 33 -19.69 -6.70 -32.33
CA GLN A 33 -20.57 -7.07 -31.22
C GLN A 33 -20.50 -8.58 -30.91
N LYS A 34 -20.55 -9.43 -31.94
CA LYS A 34 -20.46 -10.90 -31.77
C LYS A 34 -19.09 -11.35 -31.26
N THR A 35 -18.01 -10.68 -31.67
CA THR A 35 -16.64 -11.01 -31.26
C THR A 35 -16.22 -10.35 -29.95
N GLY A 36 -17.07 -9.53 -29.33
CA GLY A 36 -16.73 -8.81 -28.10
C GLY A 36 -15.61 -7.79 -28.28
N TYR A 37 -15.47 -7.21 -29.48
CA TYR A 37 -14.38 -6.28 -29.80
C TYR A 37 -14.50 -5.01 -28.95
N ARG A 38 -13.46 -4.69 -28.20
CA ARG A 38 -13.29 -3.42 -27.48
C ARG A 38 -12.26 -2.58 -28.20
N GLU A 39 -12.61 -1.33 -28.49
CA GLU A 39 -11.68 -0.40 -29.11
C GLU A 39 -10.49 -0.15 -28.16
N PRO A 40 -9.24 -0.17 -28.68
CA PRO A 40 -8.08 0.13 -27.85
C PRO A 40 -8.13 1.58 -27.38
N ALA A 41 -7.48 1.86 -26.25
CA ALA A 41 -7.36 3.21 -25.71
C ALA A 41 -6.89 4.18 -26.80
N THR A 42 -7.70 5.20 -27.03
CA THR A 42 -7.45 6.25 -28.00
C THR A 42 -6.48 7.29 -27.44
N ILE A 43 -5.96 8.16 -28.30
CA ILE A 43 -5.05 9.25 -27.87
C ILE A 43 -5.80 10.23 -26.94
N ASP A 44 -7.11 10.39 -27.13
CA ASP A 44 -7.93 11.25 -26.28
C ASP A 44 -8.06 10.70 -24.86
N ASP A 45 -8.02 9.38 -24.68
CA ASP A 45 -7.98 8.75 -23.34
C ASP A 45 -6.69 9.09 -22.57
N LYS A 46 -5.60 9.42 -23.28
CA LYS A 46 -4.35 9.91 -22.67
C LYS A 46 -4.40 11.39 -22.30
N ARG A 47 -5.31 12.14 -22.92
CA ARG A 47 -5.55 13.57 -22.68
C ARG A 47 -6.63 13.80 -21.63
N ALA A 48 -7.37 12.74 -21.27
CA ALA A 48 -8.29 12.79 -20.17
C ALA A 48 -7.54 13.21 -18.89
N GLU A 49 -8.12 14.17 -18.18
CA GLU A 49 -7.63 14.60 -16.88
C GLU A 49 -7.81 13.42 -15.92
N LEU A 50 -6.68 12.79 -15.56
CA LEU A 50 -6.70 11.73 -14.56
C LEU A 50 -7.21 12.31 -13.24
N PRO A 51 -7.94 11.53 -12.42
CA PRO A 51 -8.29 11.97 -11.08
C PRO A 51 -7.01 12.40 -10.35
N THR A 52 -7.08 13.53 -9.65
CA THR A 52 -6.03 13.97 -8.74
C THR A 52 -5.66 12.81 -7.83
N ALA A 53 -4.36 12.50 -7.72
CA ALA A 53 -3.87 11.48 -6.81
C ALA A 53 -4.58 11.62 -5.46
N THR A 54 -5.28 10.55 -5.06
CA THR A 54 -5.92 10.45 -3.75
C THR A 54 -4.83 10.43 -2.68
N GLU A 55 -5.12 10.95 -1.49
CA GLU A 55 -4.17 11.06 -0.36
C GLU A 55 -3.48 9.73 -0.02
N ASP A 56 -4.10 8.58 -0.33
CA ASP A 56 -3.51 7.24 -0.18
C ASP A 56 -2.26 6.98 -1.07
N ASP A 57 -2.08 7.73 -2.16
CA ASP A 57 -0.94 7.58 -3.08
C ASP A 57 0.31 8.33 -2.57
N ASP A 58 0.13 9.22 -1.58
CA ASP A 58 1.22 9.96 -0.94
C ASP A 58 1.85 9.20 0.25
N GLU A 59 1.12 8.28 0.88
CA GLU A 59 1.63 7.48 2.01
C GLU A 59 2.86 6.62 1.64
N GLN A 60 2.98 6.21 0.38
CA GLN A 60 4.12 5.43 -0.11
C GLN A 60 5.40 6.26 -0.31
N LYS A 61 5.32 7.60 -0.30
CA LYS A 61 6.49 8.47 -0.44
C LYS A 61 7.13 8.84 0.90
N ASP A 62 6.46 8.56 2.00
CA ASP A 62 6.99 8.90 3.31
C ASP A 62 8.09 7.92 3.73
N LEU A 63 9.20 8.46 4.24
CA LEU A 63 10.38 7.68 4.67
C LEU A 63 10.04 6.65 5.77
N THR A 64 8.96 6.89 6.51
CA THR A 64 8.41 6.01 7.55
C THR A 64 7.76 4.75 6.95
N SER A 65 7.11 4.87 5.78
CA SER A 65 6.44 3.75 5.09
C SER A 65 7.40 2.88 4.28
N ALA A 66 8.51 3.45 3.80
CA ALA A 66 9.53 2.72 3.06
C ALA A 66 10.33 1.79 4.00
N ARG A 67 10.59 0.56 3.53
CA ARG A 67 11.49 -0.37 4.23
C ARG A 67 12.87 0.26 4.39
N GLU A 68 13.54 -0.03 5.51
CA GLU A 68 14.87 0.51 5.80
C GLU A 68 15.89 0.25 4.67
N GLU A 69 15.76 -0.88 3.96
CA GLU A 69 16.59 -1.29 2.83
C GLU A 69 16.34 -0.50 1.52
N ASP A 70 15.14 0.05 1.36
CA ASP A 70 14.72 0.82 0.17
C ASP A 70 14.91 2.34 0.36
N ARG A 71 15.32 2.78 1.56
CA ARG A 71 15.55 4.20 1.86
C ARG A 71 16.77 4.73 1.09
N PRO A 72 16.74 5.99 0.63
CA PRO A 72 17.86 6.59 -0.09
C PRO A 72 19.09 6.74 0.82
N GLN A 73 20.29 6.62 0.22
CA GLN A 73 21.54 6.86 0.92
C GLN A 73 21.66 8.32 1.35
N VAL A 74 21.87 8.57 2.64
CA VAL A 74 22.14 9.90 3.18
C VAL A 74 23.61 10.26 2.94
N VAL A 75 23.86 11.41 2.32
CA VAL A 75 25.20 11.98 2.10
C VAL A 75 25.24 13.35 2.75
N VAL A 76 26.20 13.56 3.65
CA VAL A 76 26.41 14.82 4.37
C VAL A 76 27.52 15.60 3.67
N LEU A 77 27.22 16.78 3.13
CA LEU A 77 28.21 17.66 2.52
C LEU A 77 28.71 18.68 3.54
N ASP A 78 27.77 19.29 4.27
CA ASP A 78 28.05 20.31 5.29
C ASP A 78 27.55 19.85 6.67
N PRO A 79 28.44 19.50 7.62
CA PRO A 79 28.06 18.90 8.90
C PRO A 79 27.29 19.84 9.85
N SER A 80 27.29 21.15 9.58
CA SER A 80 26.56 22.14 10.39
C SER A 80 25.10 22.32 9.96
N LYS A 81 24.75 21.92 8.73
CA LYS A 81 23.43 22.15 8.13
C LYS A 81 22.73 20.84 7.77
N ASP A 82 23.48 19.88 7.24
CA ASP A 82 22.93 18.61 6.79
C ASP A 82 22.75 17.66 7.98
N LEU A 83 21.66 16.89 7.94
CA LEU A 83 21.38 15.88 8.96
C LEU A 83 22.18 14.61 8.68
N SER A 84 22.80 14.07 9.72
CA SER A 84 23.39 12.73 9.65
C SER A 84 22.31 11.65 9.71
N GLN A 85 22.64 10.45 9.25
CA GLN A 85 21.72 9.30 9.25
C GLN A 85 21.07 9.07 10.64
N GLU A 86 21.87 9.11 11.72
CA GLU A 86 21.34 8.94 13.07
C GLU A 86 20.37 10.05 13.50
N GLN A 87 20.57 11.27 13.00
CA GLN A 87 19.69 12.39 13.31
C GLN A 87 18.37 12.25 12.55
N VAL A 88 18.42 11.80 11.29
CA VAL A 88 17.22 11.48 10.50
C VAL A 88 16.39 10.41 11.21
N ASP A 89 17.00 9.31 11.64
CA ASP A 89 16.29 8.24 12.34
C ASP A 89 15.65 8.71 13.66
N LYS A 90 16.31 9.61 14.38
CA LYS A 90 15.76 10.22 15.61
C LYS A 90 14.56 11.13 15.32
N VAL A 91 14.59 11.86 14.21
CA VAL A 91 13.48 12.73 13.81
C VAL A 91 12.29 11.88 13.38
N LEU A 92 12.51 10.86 12.56
CA LEU A 92 11.46 9.95 12.11
C LEU A 92 10.76 9.25 13.30
N LYS A 93 11.53 8.73 14.26
CA LYS A 93 10.96 8.10 15.47
C LYS A 93 10.12 9.07 16.31
N LYS A 94 10.56 10.33 16.45
CA LYS A 94 9.77 11.34 17.17
C LYS A 94 8.46 11.65 16.46
N GLN A 95 8.50 11.75 15.13
CA GLN A 95 7.31 11.97 14.33
C GLN A 95 6.32 10.80 14.47
N GLU A 96 6.81 9.55 14.42
CA GLU A 96 5.98 8.37 14.68
C GLU A 96 5.34 8.39 16.08
N ASP A 97 6.12 8.72 17.12
CA ASP A 97 5.61 8.83 18.50
C ASP A 97 4.56 9.94 18.64
N ASP A 98 4.77 11.08 17.98
CA ASP A 98 3.85 12.22 17.99
C ASP A 98 2.55 11.89 17.23
N ASP A 99 2.64 11.19 16.10
CA ASP A 99 1.49 10.72 15.33
C ASP A 99 0.71 9.64 16.11
N GLU A 100 1.39 8.73 16.81
CA GLU A 100 0.76 7.75 17.70
C GLU A 100 0.04 8.46 18.86
N LYS A 101 0.64 9.49 19.46
CA LYS A 101 -0.02 10.31 20.50
C LYS A 101 -1.26 11.02 19.98
N GLN A 102 -1.18 11.65 18.80
CA GLN A 102 -2.33 12.30 18.17
C GLN A 102 -3.47 11.30 17.91
N LYS A 103 -3.15 10.12 17.38
CA LYS A 103 -4.14 9.04 17.17
C LYS A 103 -4.77 8.58 18.50
N ILE A 104 -4.00 8.50 19.59
CA ILE A 104 -4.52 8.18 20.93
C ILE A 104 -5.46 9.28 21.43
N ASP A 105 -5.09 10.55 21.28
CA ASP A 105 -5.90 11.70 21.69
C ASP A 105 -7.22 11.78 20.89
N GLU A 106 -7.19 11.40 19.61
CA GLU A 106 -8.38 11.23 18.75
C GLU A 106 -9.22 9.98 19.09
N GLY A 107 -8.75 9.13 20.01
CA GLY A 107 -9.42 7.89 20.42
C GLY A 107 -9.21 6.70 19.47
N LYS A 108 -8.32 6.81 18.48
CA LYS A 108 -7.96 5.75 17.52
C LYS A 108 -6.82 4.88 18.07
N ILE A 109 -7.12 4.03 19.04
CA ILE A 109 -6.12 3.15 19.68
C ILE A 109 -5.92 1.87 18.84
N THR A 110 -4.69 1.63 18.37
CA THR A 110 -4.29 0.39 17.68
C THR A 110 -3.47 -0.53 18.58
N PHE A 111 -3.86 -1.79 18.73
CA PHE A 111 -3.11 -2.79 19.51
C PHE A 111 -2.10 -3.53 18.63
N LYS A 112 -0.80 -3.34 18.85
CA LYS A 112 0.25 -4.13 18.20
C LYS A 112 0.35 -5.51 18.85
N LYS A 113 0.46 -6.55 18.03
CA LYS A 113 0.63 -7.93 18.48
C LYS A 113 1.93 -8.05 19.30
N PRO A 114 1.95 -8.77 20.43
CA PRO A 114 3.18 -9.00 21.18
C PRO A 114 4.18 -9.77 20.31
N LEU A 115 5.41 -9.25 20.22
CA LEU A 115 6.53 -9.94 19.59
C LEU A 115 6.85 -11.20 20.41
N LYS A 116 6.95 -12.35 19.72
CA LYS A 116 7.47 -13.58 20.35
C LYS A 116 8.93 -13.31 20.71
N ARG A 117 9.33 -13.61 21.95
CA ARG A 117 10.74 -13.55 22.33
C ARG A 117 11.48 -14.65 21.57
N ASP A 118 12.40 -14.26 20.71
CA ASP A 118 13.35 -15.20 20.12
C ASP A 118 14.39 -15.55 21.20
N ALA A 119 14.64 -16.85 21.40
CA ALA A 119 15.40 -17.39 22.53
C ALA A 119 16.92 -17.06 22.53
N GLN A 120 17.37 -16.10 21.73
CA GLN A 120 18.80 -15.76 21.55
C GLN A 120 19.14 -14.27 21.73
N ALA A 121 18.21 -13.42 22.15
CA ALA A 121 18.44 -11.98 22.26
C ALA A 121 18.45 -11.41 23.69
N ASP A 122 18.57 -12.26 24.73
CA ASP A 122 18.64 -11.84 26.13
C ASP A 122 20.06 -11.98 26.70
N GLU A 123 21.02 -11.32 26.06
CA GLU A 123 22.24 -10.85 26.74
C GLU A 123 22.46 -9.40 26.32
N LYS A 124 21.72 -8.45 26.91
CA LYS A 124 22.20 -7.15 27.43
C LYS A 124 21.01 -6.28 27.88
N LYS A 125 20.92 -6.12 29.22
CA LYS A 125 20.29 -5.02 29.99
C LYS A 125 18.76 -5.00 30.06
N ASP A 126 18.20 -5.24 31.25
CA ASP A 126 18.06 -4.21 32.29
C ASP A 126 17.56 -4.83 33.61
N ASP A 127 18.40 -4.81 34.65
CA ASP A 127 18.03 -5.11 36.04
C ASP A 127 17.23 -3.93 36.62
N SER A 128 15.99 -3.75 36.16
CA SER A 128 15.03 -2.88 36.84
C SER A 128 13.96 -3.74 37.50
N LYS A 129 14.22 -4.05 38.79
CA LYS A 129 13.30 -4.64 39.77
C LYS A 129 11.89 -4.06 39.60
N ARG A 130 11.00 -4.79 38.92
CA ARG A 130 9.56 -4.59 39.03
C ARG A 130 9.12 -5.14 40.37
N GLN A 131 9.05 -4.29 41.40
CA GLN A 131 8.25 -4.56 42.58
C GLN A 131 6.81 -4.79 42.14
N ARG A 132 6.35 -6.05 42.14
CA ARG A 132 4.93 -6.37 42.18
C ARG A 132 4.50 -6.30 43.65
N SER A 133 3.90 -5.20 44.07
CA SER A 133 3.05 -5.21 45.26
C SER A 133 1.64 -5.61 44.84
N ILE A 134 1.39 -6.91 44.78
CA ILE A 134 0.02 -7.43 44.82
C ILE A 134 0.01 -8.31 46.06
N TYR A 135 -0.49 -7.73 47.14
CA TYR A 135 -0.91 -8.35 48.40
C TYR A 135 -0.71 -9.87 48.47
N ASP A 136 0.31 -10.28 49.23
CA ASP A 136 0.43 -11.63 49.77
C ASP A 136 -0.80 -11.92 50.67
N ASP A 137 -1.79 -12.63 50.14
CA ASP A 137 -2.80 -13.32 50.95
C ASP A 137 -2.46 -14.82 51.00
N PRO A 138 -2.06 -15.37 52.16
CA PRO A 138 -1.62 -16.76 52.28
C PRO A 138 -2.79 -17.75 52.41
N ARG A 139 -3.81 -17.67 51.55
CA ARG A 139 -4.98 -18.58 51.58
C ARG A 139 -5.49 -19.08 50.22
N VAL A 140 -4.60 -19.25 49.23
CA VAL A 140 -4.97 -19.96 48.00
C VAL A 140 -4.10 -21.21 47.86
N GLU A 141 -4.63 -22.33 48.36
CA GLU A 141 -4.09 -23.64 48.05
C GLU A 141 -4.05 -23.83 46.53
N LYS A 142 -2.87 -24.15 46.01
CA LYS A 142 -2.64 -24.41 44.59
C LYS A 142 -3.39 -25.67 44.20
N LYS A 143 -4.62 -25.53 43.69
CA LYS A 143 -5.35 -26.64 43.08
C LYS A 143 -4.68 -26.97 41.75
N ASP A 144 -4.31 -28.24 41.59
CA ASP A 144 -3.66 -28.76 40.40
C ASP A 144 -4.39 -28.33 39.11
N VAL A 145 -3.68 -27.63 38.24
CA VAL A 145 -4.13 -27.18 36.91
C VAL A 145 -4.13 -28.35 35.91
N ARG A 146 -4.86 -29.42 36.23
CA ARG A 146 -5.29 -30.42 35.25
C ARG A 146 -6.67 -30.03 34.73
N LEU A 147 -6.70 -29.04 33.83
CA LEU A 147 -7.92 -28.55 33.16
C LEU A 147 -8.35 -29.41 31.96
N LEU A 148 -7.76 -30.60 31.81
CA LEU A 148 -8.03 -31.54 30.72
C LEU A 148 -7.95 -32.96 31.31
N SER A 149 -9.10 -33.51 31.71
CA SER A 149 -9.29 -34.93 31.97
C SER A 149 -9.67 -35.62 30.66
N PHE A 150 -8.70 -35.81 29.77
CA PHE A 150 -8.87 -36.57 28.53
C PHE A 150 -7.90 -37.75 28.53
N ALA A 151 -8.15 -38.71 29.42
CA ALA A 151 -7.69 -40.11 29.35
C ALA A 151 -8.20 -40.84 30.60
N ASP A 152 -9.52 -40.91 30.74
CA ASP A 152 -10.20 -41.90 31.55
C ASP A 152 -11.24 -42.53 30.61
N ASP A 153 -10.74 -43.22 29.59
CA ASP A 153 -11.55 -44.06 28.70
C ASP A 153 -11.40 -45.49 29.23
N GLU A 154 -12.32 -45.81 30.13
CA GLU A 154 -12.88 -47.11 30.46
C GLU A 154 -12.18 -48.34 29.82
N GLU A 155 -11.27 -48.96 30.57
CA GLU A 155 -11.14 -50.41 30.58
C GLU A 155 -12.25 -50.96 31.49
N ASP A 156 -13.36 -51.41 30.90
CA ASP A 156 -14.27 -52.36 31.56
C ASP A 156 -14.86 -53.34 30.53
N VAL A 157 -14.42 -54.60 30.69
CA VAL A 157 -15.16 -55.87 30.65
C VAL A 157 -16.56 -55.89 30.05
#